data_AF-A0A9E4C9E8-F1
#
_entry.id   AF-A0A9E4C9E8-F1
#
_cell.length_a   1.000
_cell.length_b   1.000
_cell.length_c   1.000
_cell.angle_alpha   90.00
_cell.angle_beta   90.00
_cell.angle_gamma   90.00
#
_symmetry.space_group_name_H-M   'P 1'
#
loop_
_entity.id
_entity.type
_entity.pdbx_description
1 polymer ?
#
loop_
_entity_poly.entity_id
_entity_poly.type
_entity_poly.pdbx_seq_one_letter_code
_entity_poly.pdbx_strand_id
1 'polypeptide(L)'
;AQRARPALCWRGRFIDAHATWYDRFQPPAVPLSKDALALADAQTPTLVDGTGRALVPQFAGYTLYAQGAPTFLFTAGGREFTDRLQPTSDGRGLARRITVAGRGGPLALVVAAADDITESKPGHYQIDKRWSVDVAQAHAERFRSASGRLTIAIPAGDQPLTIDMECRWP
;
A
#
# COMPACT_ATOMS: atom_id res chain seq x y z
N ALA A 1 -8.46 1.31 -10.02
CA ALA A 1 -9.51 0.59 -9.26
C ALA A 1 -9.32 -0.93 -9.22
N GLN A 2 -9.01 -1.60 -10.34
CA GLN A 2 -8.98 -3.08 -10.46
C GLN A 2 -8.09 -3.84 -9.46
N ARG A 3 -7.10 -3.17 -8.85
CA ARG A 3 -6.20 -3.75 -7.84
C ARG A 3 -6.39 -3.20 -6.43
N ALA A 4 -7.34 -2.29 -6.22
CA ALA A 4 -7.71 -1.72 -4.91
C ALA A 4 -6.53 -1.42 -3.96
N ARG A 5 -5.47 -0.76 -4.47
CA ARG A 5 -4.29 -0.41 -3.68
C ARG A 5 -3.76 0.98 -4.02
N PRO A 6 -3.00 1.62 -3.12
CA PRO A 6 -2.13 2.72 -3.47
C PRO A 6 -1.05 2.25 -4.45
N ALA A 7 -0.87 2.97 -5.55
CA ALA A 7 0.12 2.63 -6.58
C ALA A 7 1.34 3.57 -6.55
N LEU A 8 1.09 4.84 -6.27
CA LEU A 8 2.08 5.92 -6.32
C LEU A 8 1.87 6.85 -5.13
N CYS A 9 2.95 7.19 -4.45
CA CYS A 9 3.02 8.25 -3.45
C CYS A 9 4.04 9.28 -3.93
N TRP A 10 3.79 10.58 -3.74
CA TRP A 10 4.82 11.59 -4.01
C TRP A 10 4.67 12.77 -3.04
N ARG A 11 5.75 13.54 -2.89
CA ARG A 11 5.75 14.83 -2.18
C ARG A 11 6.27 15.94 -3.07
N GLY A 12 5.89 17.19 -2.80
CA GLY A 12 6.35 18.36 -3.58
C GLY A 12 5.34 18.83 -4.62
N ARG A 13 5.82 19.27 -5.79
CA ARG A 13 4.96 19.85 -6.83
C ARG A 13 3.92 18.83 -7.32
N PHE A 14 2.70 19.31 -7.50
CA PHE A 14 1.56 18.51 -7.93
C PHE A 14 1.63 18.16 -9.43
N ILE A 15 0.52 17.74 -10.03
CA ILE A 15 0.42 17.48 -11.46
C ILE A 15 0.13 18.77 -12.25
N ASP A 16 0.56 18.81 -13.51
CA ASP A 16 0.04 19.76 -14.50
C ASP A 16 -1.18 19.15 -15.19
N ALA A 17 -2.35 19.74 -14.97
CA ALA A 17 -3.60 19.28 -15.57
C ALA A 17 -3.98 20.06 -16.84
N HIS A 18 -3.13 20.94 -17.37
CA HIS A 18 -3.47 21.78 -18.52
C HIS A 18 -3.94 20.96 -19.74
N ALA A 19 -3.29 19.84 -20.02
CA ALA A 19 -3.62 19.00 -21.17
C ALA A 19 -5.03 18.38 -21.10
N THR A 20 -5.57 18.14 -19.90
CA THR A 20 -6.91 17.51 -19.75
C THR A 20 -8.07 18.42 -20.15
N TRP A 21 -7.81 19.72 -20.33
CA TRP A 21 -8.80 20.70 -20.82
C TRP A 21 -8.95 20.69 -22.35
N TYR A 22 -7.95 20.20 -23.09
CA TYR A 22 -7.95 20.16 -24.56
C TYR A 22 -8.25 18.78 -25.11
N ASP A 23 -7.93 17.73 -24.36
CA ASP A 23 -8.12 16.35 -24.78
C ASP A 23 -8.64 15.49 -23.63
N ARG A 24 -9.72 14.75 -23.89
CA ARG A 24 -10.39 13.85 -22.94
C ARG A 24 -9.73 12.48 -22.83
N PHE A 25 -8.75 12.18 -23.69
CA PHE A 25 -8.01 10.90 -23.71
C PHE A 25 -6.57 11.03 -23.22
N GLN A 26 -6.26 12.06 -22.44
CA GLN A 26 -4.93 12.22 -21.86
C GLN A 26 -4.60 11.06 -20.91
N PRO A 27 -3.37 10.51 -20.98
CA PRO A 27 -2.91 9.53 -20.01
C PRO A 27 -2.92 10.11 -18.59
N PRO A 28 -2.88 9.26 -17.54
CA PRO A 28 -2.77 9.75 -16.17
C PRO A 28 -1.63 10.75 -16.01
N ALA A 29 -1.93 11.91 -15.42
CA ALA A 29 -0.94 12.98 -15.26
C ALA A 29 0.22 12.50 -14.38
N VAL A 30 1.44 12.77 -14.82
CA VAL A 30 2.66 12.43 -14.09
C VAL A 30 2.94 13.55 -13.08
N PRO A 31 3.25 13.24 -11.80
CA PRO A 31 3.64 14.26 -10.84
C PRO A 31 4.84 15.09 -11.32
N LEU A 32 4.82 16.41 -11.11
CA LEU A 32 5.96 17.29 -11.43
C LEU A 32 7.12 17.18 -10.44
N SER A 33 6.94 16.38 -9.39
CA SER A 33 7.97 16.07 -8.40
C SER A 33 8.84 14.89 -8.83
N LYS A 34 10.12 14.95 -8.45
CA LYS A 34 11.06 13.82 -8.58
C LYS A 34 10.96 12.84 -7.41
N ASP A 35 10.27 13.23 -6.33
CA ASP A 35 10.13 12.43 -5.11
C ASP A 35 8.91 11.50 -5.17
N ALA A 36 8.72 10.84 -6.30
CA ALA A 36 7.64 9.87 -6.52
C ALA A 36 8.12 8.44 -6.19
N LEU A 37 7.37 7.75 -5.36
CA LEU A 37 7.59 6.40 -4.88
C LEU A 37 6.52 5.49 -5.48
N ALA A 38 6.92 4.56 -6.33
CA ALA A 38 6.05 3.48 -6.77
C ALA A 38 5.99 2.42 -5.66
N LEU A 39 4.80 2.13 -5.15
CA LEU A 39 4.66 1.12 -4.10
C LEU A 39 4.68 -0.28 -4.72
N ALA A 40 3.99 -0.50 -5.84
CA ALA A 40 4.05 -1.76 -6.58
C ALA A 40 3.65 -1.56 -8.05
N ASP A 41 4.35 -2.26 -8.95
CA ASP A 41 4.09 -2.23 -10.39
C ASP A 41 2.72 -2.81 -10.76
N ALA A 42 2.19 -2.42 -11.93
CA ALA A 42 0.85 -2.81 -12.38
C ALA A 42 0.63 -4.33 -12.57
N GLN A 43 1.67 -5.16 -12.63
CA GLN A 43 1.58 -6.62 -12.79
C GLN A 43 1.57 -7.34 -11.44
N THR A 44 2.22 -6.78 -10.42
CA THR A 44 2.29 -7.35 -9.08
C THR A 44 0.88 -7.48 -8.47
N PRO A 45 0.46 -8.68 -8.00
CA PRO A 45 -0.82 -8.88 -7.35
C PRO A 45 -0.92 -8.07 -6.05
N THR A 46 -2.13 -7.72 -5.65
CA THR A 46 -2.32 -7.01 -4.36
C THR A 46 -2.40 -8.01 -3.22
N LEU A 47 -3.12 -9.11 -3.42
CA LEU A 47 -3.18 -10.20 -2.46
C LEU A 47 -2.90 -11.53 -3.15
N VAL A 48 -2.30 -12.45 -2.39
CA VAL A 48 -2.23 -13.87 -2.72
C VAL A 48 -2.85 -14.68 -1.59
N ASP A 49 -3.50 -15.80 -1.90
CA ASP A 49 -4.01 -16.72 -0.89
C ASP A 49 -2.92 -17.69 -0.39
N GLY A 50 -3.25 -18.53 0.59
CA GLY A 50 -2.32 -19.51 1.17
C GLY A 50 -1.75 -20.54 0.19
N THR A 51 -2.30 -20.65 -1.03
CA THR A 51 -1.77 -21.50 -2.09
C THR A 51 -0.84 -20.76 -3.05
N GLY A 52 -0.67 -19.44 -2.84
CA GLY A 52 0.10 -18.55 -3.73
C GLY A 52 -0.70 -18.00 -4.90
N ARG A 53 -2.00 -18.30 -5.00
CA ARG A 53 -2.86 -17.82 -6.08
C ARG A 53 -3.19 -16.34 -5.86
N ALA A 54 -3.04 -15.53 -6.91
CA ALA A 54 -3.41 -14.12 -6.89
C ALA A 54 -4.93 -13.95 -6.73
N LEU A 55 -5.34 -13.06 -5.83
CA LEU A 55 -6.72 -12.63 -5.69
C LEU A 55 -6.92 -11.27 -6.34
N VAL A 56 -8.07 -11.09 -6.99
CA VAL A 56 -8.51 -9.81 -7.52
C VAL A 56 -9.38 -9.14 -6.45
N PRO A 57 -8.91 -8.07 -5.79
CA PRO A 57 -9.71 -7.36 -4.82
C PRO A 57 -10.83 -6.56 -5.50
N GLN A 58 -11.99 -6.49 -4.85
CA GLN A 58 -13.10 -5.65 -5.29
C GLN A 58 -13.05 -4.33 -4.54
N PHE A 59 -12.81 -3.24 -5.26
CA PHE A 59 -12.85 -1.90 -4.69
C PHE A 59 -14.28 -1.52 -4.29
N ALA A 60 -14.48 -1.14 -3.04
CA ALA A 60 -15.78 -0.83 -2.45
C ALA A 60 -15.96 0.68 -2.16
N GLY A 61 -15.04 1.53 -2.64
CA GLY A 61 -15.10 2.97 -2.47
C GLY A 61 -14.10 3.49 -1.44
N TYR A 62 -14.34 4.70 -0.94
CA TYR A 62 -13.53 5.31 0.11
C TYR A 62 -14.38 6.24 0.97
N THR A 63 -13.92 6.48 2.19
CA THR A 63 -14.46 7.53 3.07
C THR A 63 -13.39 8.59 3.32
N LEU A 64 -13.82 9.82 3.62
CA LEU A 64 -12.93 10.91 4.03
C LEU A 64 -13.10 11.13 5.54
N TYR A 65 -12.01 11.08 6.29
CA TYR A 65 -12.03 11.39 7.72
C TYR A 65 -11.94 12.91 7.96
N ALA A 66 -12.11 13.36 9.20
CA ALA A 66 -12.19 14.80 9.56
C ALA A 66 -11.01 15.67 9.06
N GLN A 67 -9.84 15.10 8.79
CA GLN A 67 -8.66 15.79 8.24
C GLN A 67 -8.53 15.68 6.70
N GLY A 68 -9.54 15.16 6.00
CA GLY A 68 -9.54 14.97 4.55
C GLY A 68 -8.73 13.76 4.04
N ALA A 69 -8.14 12.98 4.95
CA ALA A 69 -7.39 11.78 4.61
C ALA A 69 -8.34 10.64 4.15
N PRO A 70 -8.08 9.97 3.00
CA PRO A 70 -8.92 8.90 2.51
C PRO A 70 -8.68 7.59 3.26
N THR A 71 -9.75 6.87 3.51
CA THR A 71 -9.74 5.45 3.87
C THR A 71 -10.36 4.67 2.73
N PHE A 72 -9.55 3.91 2.01
CA PHE A 72 -10.01 3.07 0.91
C PHE A 72 -10.62 1.79 1.45
N LEU A 73 -11.71 1.35 0.83
CA LEU A 73 -12.45 0.15 1.20
C LEU A 73 -12.35 -0.86 0.07
N PHE A 74 -12.06 -2.12 0.39
CA PHE A 74 -12.09 -3.19 -0.59
C PHE A 74 -12.33 -4.55 0.06
N THR A 75 -12.74 -5.53 -0.74
CA THR A 75 -12.92 -6.91 -0.29
C THR A 75 -12.03 -7.85 -1.09
N ALA A 76 -11.54 -8.91 -0.44
CA ALA A 76 -10.79 -9.98 -1.10
C ALA A 76 -10.86 -11.26 -0.27
N GLY A 77 -11.05 -12.41 -0.92
CA GLY A 77 -11.02 -13.71 -0.24
C GLY A 77 -12.04 -13.86 0.90
N GLY A 78 -13.21 -13.23 0.77
CA GLY A 78 -14.27 -13.24 1.79
C GLY A 78 -14.02 -12.30 2.98
N ARG A 79 -12.98 -11.45 2.91
CA ARG A 79 -12.60 -10.51 3.97
C ARG A 79 -12.74 -9.07 3.51
N GLU A 80 -12.99 -8.21 4.48
CA GLU A 80 -13.12 -6.77 4.30
C GLU A 80 -11.81 -6.08 4.72
N PHE A 81 -11.41 -5.08 3.94
CA PHE A 81 -10.19 -4.32 4.14
C PHE A 81 -10.48 -2.84 4.16
N THR A 82 -9.81 -2.14 5.08
CA THR A 82 -9.68 -0.69 5.03
C THR A 82 -8.21 -0.32 4.95
N ASP A 83 -7.87 0.62 4.08
CA ASP A 83 -6.51 1.15 3.91
C ASP A 83 -6.54 2.67 4.02
N ARG A 84 -6.12 3.17 5.18
CA ARG A 84 -6.09 4.60 5.50
C ARG A 84 -4.69 5.13 5.29
N LEU A 85 -4.55 6.22 4.53
CA LEU A 85 -3.28 6.90 4.31
C LEU A 85 -3.35 8.36 4.78
N GLN A 86 -2.34 8.79 5.53
CA GLN A 86 -2.20 10.17 5.97
C GLN A 86 -0.72 10.58 5.97
N PRO A 87 -0.39 11.87 5.75
CA PRO A 87 0.96 12.35 5.96
C PRO A 87 1.44 12.09 7.39
N THR A 88 2.72 11.75 7.56
CA THR A 88 3.34 11.73 8.89
C THR A 88 3.41 13.15 9.46
N SER A 89 3.47 13.29 10.79
CA SER A 89 3.45 14.60 11.46
C SER A 89 4.63 15.50 11.10
N ASP A 90 5.77 14.90 10.73
CA ASP A 90 6.97 15.60 10.26
C ASP A 90 6.98 15.87 8.74
N GLY A 91 5.94 15.43 8.02
CA GLY A 91 5.82 15.58 6.56
C GLY A 91 6.83 14.77 5.75
N ARG A 92 7.55 13.83 6.38
CA ARG A 92 8.59 13.00 5.74
C ARG A 92 8.14 11.59 5.36
N GLY A 93 6.84 11.33 5.37
CA GLY A 93 6.29 10.05 5.00
C GLY A 93 4.77 10.02 4.86
N LEU A 94 4.27 8.83 4.59
CA LEU A 94 2.88 8.46 4.73
C LEU A 94 2.73 7.42 5.84
N ALA A 95 1.94 7.73 6.85
CA ALA A 95 1.42 6.73 7.77
C ALA A 95 0.26 5.99 7.08
N ARG A 96 0.36 4.66 7.04
CA ARG A 96 -0.61 3.76 6.43
C ARG A 96 -1.13 2.80 7.49
N ARG A 97 -2.46 2.75 7.65
CA ARG A 97 -3.15 1.82 8.54
C ARG A 97 -4.01 0.87 7.72
N ILE A 98 -3.75 -0.42 7.85
CA ILE A 98 -4.52 -1.48 7.20
C ILE A 98 -5.29 -2.24 8.26
N THR A 99 -6.61 -2.31 8.11
CA THR A 99 -7.47 -3.14 8.96
C THR A 99 -8.13 -4.20 8.11
N VAL A 100 -8.15 -5.43 8.62
CA VAL A 100 -8.75 -6.60 7.99
C VAL A 100 -9.78 -7.18 8.94
N ALA A 101 -10.98 -7.44 8.44
CA ALA A 101 -12.07 -8.04 9.19
C ALA A 101 -12.76 -9.15 8.39
N GLY A 102 -13.58 -9.94 9.09
CA GLY A 102 -14.31 -11.05 8.49
C GLY A 102 -13.52 -12.36 8.44
N ARG A 103 -14.28 -13.45 8.31
CA ARG A 103 -13.76 -14.81 8.29
C ARG A 103 -13.17 -15.15 6.92
N GLY A 104 -11.92 -15.63 6.90
CA GLY A 104 -11.30 -16.08 5.66
C GLY A 104 -10.10 -17.01 5.87
N GLY A 105 -9.57 -17.51 4.76
CA GLY A 105 -8.30 -18.25 4.74
C GLY A 105 -7.09 -17.33 4.96
N PRO A 106 -5.87 -17.92 5.02
CA PRO A 106 -4.66 -17.13 5.11
C PRO A 106 -4.42 -16.37 3.80
N LEU A 107 -3.97 -15.12 3.91
CA LEU A 107 -3.66 -14.23 2.80
C LEU A 107 -2.29 -13.59 3.02
N ALA A 108 -1.61 -13.21 1.94
CA ALA A 108 -0.49 -12.28 1.99
C ALA A 108 -0.82 -11.02 1.19
N LEU A 109 -0.77 -9.86 1.85
CA LEU A 109 -1.00 -8.55 1.25
C LEU A 109 0.34 -7.95 0.83
N VAL A 110 0.47 -7.54 -0.43
CA VAL A 110 1.68 -6.88 -0.95
C VAL A 110 1.68 -5.40 -0.54
N VAL A 111 2.73 -5.01 0.18
CA VAL A 111 2.96 -3.62 0.64
C VAL A 111 3.87 -2.88 -0.33
N ALA A 112 4.94 -3.54 -0.77
CA ALA A 112 5.89 -3.01 -1.72
C ALA A 112 6.33 -4.08 -2.72
N ALA A 113 6.71 -3.66 -3.93
CA ALA A 113 7.44 -4.48 -4.89
C ALA A 113 8.56 -3.67 -5.54
N ALA A 114 9.74 -4.28 -5.61
CA ALA A 114 10.99 -3.61 -5.97
C ALA A 114 12.06 -4.64 -6.35
N ASP A 115 13.14 -4.17 -6.98
CA ASP A 115 14.28 -5.01 -7.36
C ASP A 115 15.12 -5.37 -6.12
N ASP A 116 15.28 -4.43 -5.18
CA ASP A 116 16.01 -4.62 -3.94
C ASP A 116 15.15 -4.27 -2.71
N ILE A 117 14.95 -5.25 -1.82
CA ILE A 117 14.24 -5.07 -0.55
C ILE A 117 15.10 -5.68 0.57
N THR A 118 15.66 -4.82 1.42
CA THR A 118 16.55 -5.23 2.51
C THR A 118 15.97 -4.86 3.87
N GLU A 119 15.99 -5.80 4.81
CA GLU A 119 15.62 -5.52 6.20
C GLU A 119 16.89 -5.14 6.99
N SER A 120 17.00 -3.87 7.40
CA SER A 120 18.20 -3.41 8.13
C SER A 120 18.13 -3.71 9.62
N LYS A 121 16.92 -3.82 10.17
CA LYS A 121 16.57 -4.26 11.52
C LYS A 121 15.12 -4.75 11.52
N PRO A 122 14.68 -5.55 12.52
CA PRO A 122 13.31 -6.07 12.56
C PRO A 122 12.26 -4.96 12.33
N GLY A 123 11.47 -5.11 11.27
CA GLY A 123 10.39 -4.17 10.91
C GLY A 123 10.83 -2.90 10.17
N HIS A 124 12.10 -2.76 9.78
CA HIS A 124 12.58 -1.67 8.94
C HIS A 124 13.10 -2.21 7.60
N TYR A 125 12.38 -1.89 6.52
CA TYR A 125 12.68 -2.37 5.18
C TYR A 125 13.07 -1.23 4.27
N GLN A 126 14.27 -1.28 3.69
CA GLN A 126 14.72 -0.36 2.65
C GLN A 126 14.30 -0.89 1.27
N ILE A 127 13.70 -0.03 0.45
CA ILE A 127 13.17 -0.36 -0.87
C ILE A 127 13.97 0.40 -1.94
N ASP A 128 14.68 -0.33 -2.80
CA ASP A 128 15.58 0.19 -3.86
C ASP A 128 16.57 1.28 -3.39
N LYS A 129 16.87 1.33 -2.09
CA LYS A 129 17.62 2.42 -1.44
C LYS A 129 17.00 3.81 -1.65
N ARG A 130 15.71 3.89 -2.00
CA ARG A 130 14.99 5.13 -2.32
C ARG A 130 13.99 5.56 -1.27
N TRP A 131 13.47 4.62 -0.48
CA TRP A 131 12.50 4.87 0.58
C TRP A 131 12.46 3.67 1.53
N SER A 132 11.83 3.83 2.69
CA SER A 132 11.67 2.74 3.67
C SER A 132 10.22 2.47 4.05
N VAL A 133 9.97 1.24 4.48
CA VAL A 133 8.77 0.85 5.23
C VAL A 133 9.18 0.56 6.67
N ASP A 134 8.63 1.35 7.58
CA ASP A 134 8.80 1.20 9.02
C ASP A 134 7.55 0.60 9.63
N VAL A 135 7.71 -0.46 10.42
CA VAL A 135 6.62 -1.22 11.04
C VAL A 135 6.85 -1.25 12.54
N ALA A 136 5.77 -1.12 13.32
CA ALA A 136 5.84 -1.34 14.75
C ALA A 136 6.36 -2.75 15.06
N GLN A 137 7.25 -2.87 16.06
CA GLN A 137 7.90 -4.13 16.40
C GLN A 137 6.91 -5.27 16.72
N ALA A 138 5.72 -4.92 17.25
CA ALA A 138 4.63 -5.86 17.54
C ALA A 138 3.96 -6.48 16.30
N HIS A 139 4.34 -6.05 15.09
CA HIS A 139 3.85 -6.59 13.82
C HIS A 139 4.98 -7.05 12.90
N ALA A 140 6.25 -6.85 13.27
CA ALA A 140 7.40 -7.14 12.42
C ALA A 140 7.44 -8.62 11.97
N GLU A 141 7.02 -9.53 12.85
CA GLU A 141 6.94 -10.97 12.59
C GLU A 141 5.90 -11.34 11.53
N ARG A 142 5.04 -10.40 11.11
CA ARG A 142 4.09 -10.59 10.01
C ARG A 142 4.65 -10.20 8.65
N PHE A 143 5.75 -9.46 8.61
CA PHE A 143 6.33 -8.97 7.36
C PHE A 143 7.32 -9.98 6.79
N ARG A 144 7.26 -10.19 5.48
CA ARG A 144 8.18 -11.06 4.74
C ARG A 144 8.62 -10.38 3.46
N SER A 145 9.94 -10.27 3.27
CA SER A 145 10.55 -9.92 1.99
C SER A 145 10.91 -11.20 1.23
N ALA A 146 10.33 -11.42 0.05
CA ALA A 146 10.66 -12.54 -0.82
C ALA A 146 10.29 -12.24 -2.27
N SER A 147 11.10 -12.71 -3.22
CA SER A 147 10.81 -12.60 -4.66
C SER A 147 10.46 -11.17 -5.12
N GLY A 148 11.21 -10.17 -4.63
CA GLY A 148 11.00 -8.76 -4.97
C GLY A 148 9.72 -8.14 -4.37
N ARG A 149 9.13 -8.76 -3.34
CA ARG A 149 7.92 -8.27 -2.68
C ARG A 149 8.10 -8.20 -1.17
N LEU A 150 7.62 -7.11 -0.59
CA LEU A 150 7.36 -7.00 0.84
C LEU A 150 5.88 -7.30 1.08
N THR A 151 5.60 -8.29 1.92
CA THR A 151 4.23 -8.76 2.18
C THR A 151 3.91 -8.82 3.66
N ILE A 152 2.62 -8.67 3.98
CA ILE A 152 2.05 -8.91 5.30
C ILE A 152 1.34 -10.24 5.31
N ALA A 153 1.68 -11.12 6.25
CA ALA A 153 0.95 -12.33 6.54
C ALA A 153 -0.33 -12.04 7.35
N ILE A 154 -1.47 -12.36 6.74
CA ILE A 154 -2.80 -12.27 7.35
C ILE A 154 -3.26 -13.72 7.64
N PRO A 155 -3.44 -14.10 8.92
CA PRO A 155 -3.76 -15.47 9.28
C PRO A 155 -5.21 -15.82 8.90
N ALA A 156 -5.48 -17.11 8.79
CA ALA A 156 -6.85 -17.60 8.71
C ALA A 156 -7.63 -17.29 10.00
N GLY A 157 -8.95 -17.20 9.89
CA GLY A 157 -9.84 -16.95 11.03
C GLY A 157 -10.68 -15.69 10.84
N ASP A 158 -11.30 -15.26 11.93
CA ASP A 158 -12.25 -14.15 11.99
C ASP A 158 -11.78 -12.96 12.84
N GLN A 159 -10.69 -13.12 13.57
CA GLN A 159 -10.13 -12.08 14.43
C GLN A 159 -9.70 -10.87 13.60
N PRO A 160 -10.21 -9.67 13.91
CA PRO A 160 -9.77 -8.45 13.25
C PRO A 160 -8.27 -8.22 13.44
N LEU A 161 -7.62 -7.76 12.38
CA LEU A 161 -6.19 -7.42 12.40
C LEU A 161 -6.03 -5.98 11.96
N THR A 162 -5.35 -5.17 12.76
CA THR A 162 -4.94 -3.82 12.38
C THR A 162 -3.42 -3.77 12.37
N ILE A 163 -2.85 -3.21 11.30
CA ILE A 163 -1.41 -3.05 11.13
C ILE A 163 -1.14 -1.60 10.74
N ASP A 164 -0.26 -0.98 11.51
CA ASP A 164 0.28 0.34 11.23
C ASP A 164 1.69 0.23 10.65
N MET A 165 1.95 1.05 9.64
CA MET A 165 3.27 1.21 9.04
C MET A 165 3.47 2.65 8.56
N GLU A 166 4.72 3.03 8.34
CA GLU A 166 5.07 4.29 7.72
C GLU A 166 5.92 4.05 6.47
N CYS A 167 5.54 4.67 5.37
CA CYS A 167 6.37 4.76 4.17
C CYS A 167 7.15 6.08 4.23
N ARG A 168 8.48 6.02 4.33
CA ARG A 168 9.34 7.19 4.56
C ARG A 168 10.21 7.50 3.36
N TRP A 169 10.30 8.78 3.00
CA TRP A 169 11.36 9.26 2.10
C TRP A 169 12.71 9.27 2.85
N PRO A 170 13.84 9.28 2.13
CA PRO A 170 15.18 9.38 2.72
C PRO A 170 15.38 10.66 3.54
#